data_AF-A0A7W0VFR2-F1
#
_entry.id   AF-A0A7W0VFR2-F1
#
_cell.length_a   1.000
_cell.length_b   1.000
_cell.length_c   1.000
_cell.angle_alpha   90.00
_cell.angle_beta   90.00
_cell.angle_gamma   90.00
#
_symmetry.space_group_name_H-M   'P 1'
#
loop_
_entity.id
_entity.type
_entity.pdbx_description
1 polymer ?
#
loop_
_entity_poly.entity_id
_entity_poly.type
_entity_poly.pdbx_seq_one_letter_code
_entity_poly.pdbx_strand_id
1 'polypeptide(L)'
;MIHDHVELANQDVSWLAIRQPAVMRLLERELCRAPVMSDGDAFGAGLALACHVLGGRTPIGDLRLDHHSLAVAMTAVRGGRCDRAMVRSIRDQIEELHVVLTPGEQDAVATVIAAVIWAVLDCSVRELDDTLVA
;
A
#
# COMPACT_ATOMS: atom_id res chain seq x y z
N MET A 1 13.15 -16.60 21.08
CA MET A 1 11.97 -17.12 20.38
C MET A 1 12.02 -16.53 18.99
N ILE A 2 12.59 -17.27 18.03
CA ILE A 2 12.64 -16.84 16.63
C ILE A 2 11.24 -17.11 16.11
N HIS A 3 10.46 -16.06 15.87
CA HIS A 3 9.17 -16.23 15.19
C HIS A 3 9.49 -16.68 13.77
N ASP A 4 8.80 -17.72 13.30
CA ASP A 4 8.88 -18.13 11.91
C ASP A 4 8.52 -16.92 11.04
N HIS A 5 9.33 -16.63 10.01
CA HIS A 5 9.07 -15.52 9.09
C HIS A 5 7.68 -15.62 8.45
N VAL A 6 7.19 -16.86 8.27
CA VAL A 6 5.83 -17.14 7.79
C VAL A 6 4.77 -16.72 8.81
N GLU A 7 5.01 -16.92 10.10
CA GLU A 7 4.08 -16.56 11.16
C GLU A 7 3.97 -15.03 11.31
N LEU A 8 5.10 -14.32 11.21
CA LEU A 8 5.11 -12.85 11.19
C LEU A 8 4.36 -12.30 9.98
N ALA A 9 4.62 -12.83 8.78
CA ALA A 9 3.90 -12.42 7.57
C ALA A 9 2.38 -12.65 7.70
N ASN A 10 1.96 -13.80 8.26
CA ASN A 10 0.55 -14.09 8.49
C ASN A 10 -0.09 -13.13 9.51
N GLN A 11 0.65 -12.73 10.54
CA GLN A 11 0.19 -11.73 11.52
C GLN A 11 0.03 -10.35 10.88
N ASP A 12 0.99 -9.92 10.06
CA ASP A 12 0.94 -8.63 9.35
C ASP A 12 -0.25 -8.56 8.39
N VAL A 13 -0.48 -9.62 7.61
CA VAL A 13 -1.62 -9.70 6.69
C VAL A 13 -2.95 -9.71 7.44
N SER A 14 -3.04 -10.47 8.53
CA SER A 14 -4.24 -10.51 9.37
C SER A 14 -4.52 -9.15 10.01
N TRP A 15 -3.48 -8.48 10.49
CA TRP A 15 -3.58 -7.13 11.02
C TRP A 15 -4.08 -6.15 9.95
N LEU A 16 -3.49 -6.18 8.75
CA LEU A 16 -3.88 -5.30 7.66
C LEU A 16 -5.34 -5.54 7.25
N ALA A 17 -5.77 -6.80 7.15
CA ALA A 17 -7.15 -7.13 6.81
C ALA A 17 -8.17 -6.64 7.85
N ILE A 18 -7.83 -6.70 9.14
CA ILE A 18 -8.71 -6.25 10.22
C ILE A 18 -8.71 -4.71 10.33
N ARG A 19 -7.54 -4.09 10.24
CA ARG A 19 -7.37 -2.65 10.52
C ARG A 19 -7.62 -1.79 9.29
N GLN A 20 -7.26 -2.27 8.10
CA GLN A 20 -7.27 -1.52 6.83
C GLN A 20 -8.06 -2.27 5.73
N PRO A 21 -9.36 -2.59 5.94
CA PRO A 21 -10.14 -3.33 4.95
C PRO A 21 -10.27 -2.59 3.62
N ALA A 22 -10.26 -1.25 3.62
CA ALA A 22 -10.32 -0.47 2.38
C ALA A 22 -9.06 -0.63 1.51
N VAL A 23 -7.88 -0.76 2.15
CA VAL A 23 -6.61 -1.03 1.45
C VAL A 23 -6.62 -2.42 0.84
N MET A 24 -7.08 -3.44 1.58
CA MET A 24 -7.23 -4.80 1.04
C MET A 24 -8.13 -4.82 -0.20
N ARG A 25 -9.29 -4.16 -0.14
CA ARG A 25 -10.20 -4.07 -1.29
C ARG A 25 -9.60 -3.33 -2.48
N LEU A 26 -8.77 -2.31 -2.24
CA LEU A 26 -8.05 -1.62 -3.30
C LEU A 26 -7.05 -2.56 -3.97
N LEU A 27 -6.23 -3.27 -3.18
CA LEU A 27 -5.26 -4.24 -3.70
C LEU A 27 -5.94 -5.33 -4.52
N GLU A 28 -7.01 -5.95 -4.00
CA GLU A 28 -7.80 -6.95 -4.72
C GLU A 28 -8.35 -6.41 -6.04
N ARG A 29 -8.90 -5.19 -6.02
CA ARG A 29 -9.52 -4.58 -7.19
C ARG A 29 -8.50 -4.27 -8.28
N GLU A 30 -7.35 -3.72 -7.91
CA GLU A 30 -6.38 -3.19 -8.88
C GLU A 30 -5.34 -4.22 -9.29
N LEU A 31 -5.08 -5.25 -8.46
CA LEU A 31 -4.00 -6.22 -8.69
C LEU A 31 -4.48 -7.65 -8.96
N CYS A 32 -5.75 -8.01 -8.69
CA CYS A 32 -6.28 -9.35 -9.00
C CYS A 32 -7.24 -9.38 -10.20
N ARG A 33 -7.73 -8.22 -10.68
CA ARG A 33 -8.81 -8.18 -11.69
C ARG A 33 -8.34 -7.98 -13.13
N ALA A 34 -7.05 -7.76 -13.37
CA ALA A 34 -6.55 -7.63 -14.74
C ALA A 34 -6.33 -9.04 -15.35
N PRO A 35 -6.75 -9.30 -16.60
CA PRO A 35 -6.61 -10.60 -17.26
C PRO A 35 -5.14 -11.02 -17.52
N VAL A 36 -4.17 -10.16 -17.21
CA VAL A 36 -2.72 -10.42 -17.30
C VAL A 36 -2.13 -10.80 -15.93
N MET A 37 -2.83 -10.52 -14.82
CA MET A 37 -2.35 -10.68 -13.44
C MET A 37 -2.93 -11.94 -12.77
N SER A 38 -2.76 -13.10 -13.41
CA SER A 38 -3.45 -14.32 -13.01
C SER A 38 -2.69 -15.18 -11.98
N ASP A 39 -1.39 -14.95 -11.78
CA ASP A 39 -0.56 -15.74 -10.85
C ASP A 39 -0.69 -15.30 -9.39
N GLY A 40 -1.12 -14.05 -9.15
CA GLY A 40 -1.26 -13.48 -7.82
C GLY A 40 0.02 -12.82 -7.29
N ASP A 41 1.10 -12.79 -8.08
CA ASP A 41 2.40 -12.24 -7.67
C ASP A 41 2.31 -10.73 -7.44
N ALA A 42 1.61 -10.01 -8.32
CA ALA A 42 1.34 -8.59 -8.15
C ALA A 42 0.57 -8.30 -6.85
N PHE A 43 -0.42 -9.12 -6.52
CA PHE A 43 -1.17 -8.98 -5.27
C PHE A 43 -0.30 -9.27 -4.05
N GLY A 44 0.51 -10.34 -4.09
CA GLY A 44 1.45 -10.68 -3.02
C GLY A 44 2.47 -9.56 -2.77
N ALA A 45 3.05 -9.00 -3.84
CA ALA A 45 3.96 -7.86 -3.76
C ALA A 45 3.28 -6.61 -3.18
N GLY A 46 2.08 -6.28 -3.68
CA GLY A 46 1.29 -5.17 -3.15
C GLY A 46 0.91 -5.35 -1.68
N LEU A 47 0.61 -6.58 -1.25
CA LEU A 47 0.30 -6.89 0.14
C LEU A 47 1.51 -6.70 1.05
N ALA A 48 2.67 -7.24 0.66
CA ALA A 48 3.91 -7.10 1.41
C ALA A 48 4.30 -5.63 1.61
N LEU A 49 4.22 -4.82 0.54
CA LEU A 49 4.54 -3.40 0.61
C LEU A 49 3.49 -2.61 1.41
N ALA A 50 2.20 -2.94 1.29
CA ALA A 50 1.16 -2.29 2.09
C ALA A 50 1.35 -2.57 3.59
N CYS A 51 1.71 -3.81 3.96
CA CYS A 51 2.10 -4.15 5.32
C CYS A 51 3.34 -3.37 5.77
N HIS A 52 4.34 -3.17 4.91
CA HIS A 52 5.51 -2.36 5.23
C HIS A 52 5.15 -0.88 5.47
N VAL A 53 4.34 -0.30 4.58
CA VAL A 53 3.91 1.12 4.65
C VAL A 53 3.05 1.38 5.89
N LEU A 54 2.11 0.48 6.20
CA LEU A 54 1.08 0.69 7.23
C LEU A 54 1.44 0.05 8.58
N GLY A 55 2.28 -0.98 8.58
CA GLY A 55 2.75 -1.72 9.76
C GLY A 55 4.13 -1.32 10.26
N GLY A 56 4.73 -0.25 9.71
CA GLY A 56 6.01 0.28 10.17
C GLY A 56 6.08 0.55 11.68
N ARG A 57 7.31 0.54 12.24
CA ARG A 57 7.67 0.58 13.68
C ARG A 57 7.26 1.85 14.46
N THR A 58 6.46 2.72 13.88
CA THR A 58 5.86 3.88 14.54
C THR A 58 4.37 3.72 14.40
N PRO A 59 3.60 3.69 15.50
CA PRO A 59 2.15 3.58 15.40
C PRO A 59 1.67 4.79 14.61
N ILE A 60 1.23 4.57 13.38
CA ILE A 60 0.43 5.53 12.62
C ILE A 60 -0.95 5.55 13.28
N GLY A 61 -1.01 5.96 14.55
CA GLY A 61 -2.18 6.03 15.42
C GLY A 61 -3.22 4.92 15.23
N ASP A 62 -4.48 5.30 15.39
CA ASP A 62 -5.64 4.56 14.89
C ASP A 62 -6.00 5.01 13.46
N LEU A 63 -5.01 5.46 12.65
CA LEU A 63 -5.28 5.96 11.30
C LEU A 63 -5.94 4.87 10.47
N ARG A 64 -7.15 5.14 9.98
CA ARG A 64 -7.89 4.22 9.11
C ARG A 64 -8.15 4.90 7.79
N LEU A 65 -7.61 4.30 6.73
CA LEU A 65 -7.88 4.76 5.39
C LEU A 65 -9.25 4.27 4.94
N ASP A 66 -10.07 5.16 4.40
CA ASP A 66 -11.34 4.83 3.79
C ASP A 66 -11.25 4.72 2.26
N HIS A 67 -12.32 4.19 1.65
CA HIS A 67 -12.38 4.03 0.20
C HIS A 67 -12.32 5.35 -0.56
N HIS A 68 -12.82 6.44 0.02
CA HIS A 68 -12.86 7.74 -0.65
C HIS A 68 -11.46 8.34 -0.75
N SER A 69 -10.72 8.36 0.34
CA SER A 69 -9.36 8.87 0.44
C SER A 69 -8.42 8.10 -0.48
N LEU A 70 -8.56 6.77 -0.52
CA LEU A 70 -7.82 5.91 -1.45
C LEU A 70 -8.19 6.18 -2.93
N ALA A 71 -9.47 6.40 -3.24
CA ALA A 71 -9.88 6.73 -4.61
C ALA A 71 -9.35 8.10 -5.08
N VAL A 72 -9.35 9.10 -4.19
CA VAL A 72 -8.75 10.42 -4.44
C VAL A 72 -7.25 10.29 -4.67
N ALA A 73 -6.55 9.55 -3.80
CA ALA A 73 -5.12 9.30 -3.94
C ALA A 73 -4.77 8.58 -5.24
N MET A 74 -5.52 7.53 -5.61
CA MET A 74 -5.36 6.84 -6.89
C MET A 74 -5.52 7.78 -8.07
N THR A 75 -6.50 8.69 -8.01
CA THR A 75 -6.71 9.71 -9.06
C THR A 75 -5.55 10.69 -9.13
N ALA A 76 -5.02 11.13 -7.98
CA ALA A 76 -3.86 12.03 -7.91
C ALA A 76 -2.60 11.38 -8.49
N VAL A 77 -2.29 10.13 -8.10
CA VAL A 77 -1.13 9.39 -8.60
C VAL A 77 -1.23 9.16 -10.11
N ARG A 78 -2.39 8.68 -10.60
CA ARG A 78 -2.64 8.50 -12.04
C ARG A 78 -2.59 9.82 -12.83
N GLY A 79 -2.99 10.93 -12.19
CA GLY A 79 -2.86 12.28 -12.74
C GLY A 79 -1.44 12.85 -12.72
N GLY A 80 -0.44 12.06 -12.31
CA GLY A 80 0.98 12.46 -12.33
C GLY A 80 1.41 13.33 -11.15
N ARG A 81 0.63 13.38 -10.06
CA ARG A 81 1.00 14.13 -8.84
C ARG A 81 1.97 13.36 -7.95
N CYS A 82 2.33 12.13 -8.30
CA CYS A 82 3.30 11.35 -7.54
C CYS A 82 4.73 11.76 -7.85
N ASP A 83 5.56 11.93 -6.81
CA ASP A 83 6.98 12.22 -6.97
C ASP A 83 7.69 11.03 -7.64
N ARG A 84 8.56 11.32 -8.61
CA ARG A 84 9.38 10.34 -9.32
C ARG A 84 10.38 9.65 -8.39
N ALA A 85 10.86 10.33 -7.35
CA ALA A 85 11.77 9.70 -6.39
C ALA A 85 11.04 8.65 -5.56
N MET A 86 9.80 8.93 -5.15
CA MET A 86 8.93 7.99 -4.46
C MET A 86 8.63 6.74 -5.31
N VAL A 87 8.26 6.92 -6.58
CA VAL A 87 8.02 5.78 -7.48
C VAL A 87 9.27 4.92 -7.68
N ARG A 88 10.46 5.55 -7.78
CA ARG A 88 11.73 4.80 -7.84
C ARG A 88 11.98 4.00 -6.57
N SER A 89 11.83 4.62 -5.41
CA SER A 89 11.97 3.93 -4.11
C SER A 89 11.03 2.73 -3.98
N ILE A 90 9.77 2.86 -4.44
CA ILE A 90 8.83 1.73 -4.44
C ILE A 90 9.30 0.63 -5.39
N ARG A 91 9.82 0.97 -6.58
CA ARG A 91 10.36 -0.02 -7.51
C ARG A 91 11.57 -0.75 -6.94
N ASP A 92 12.47 -0.04 -6.28
CA ASP A 92 13.63 -0.63 -5.60
C ASP A 92 13.15 -1.63 -4.52
N GLN A 93 12.12 -1.26 -3.74
CA GLN A 93 11.51 -2.17 -2.75
C GLN A 93 10.84 -3.40 -3.39
N ILE A 94 10.21 -3.25 -4.55
CA ILE A 94 9.64 -4.40 -5.30
C ILE A 94 10.75 -5.37 -5.70
N GLU A 95 11.91 -4.86 -6.15
CA GLU A 95 13.05 -5.70 -6.54
C GLU A 95 13.60 -6.50 -5.34
N GLU A 96 13.56 -5.94 -4.13
CA GLU A 96 13.95 -6.61 -2.89
C GLU A 96 13.01 -7.77 -2.48
N LEU A 97 11.77 -7.78 -2.97
CA LEU A 97 10.81 -8.86 -2.65
C LEU A 97 11.12 -10.18 -3.37
N HIS A 98 12.03 -10.17 -4.35
CA HIS A 98 12.38 -11.34 -5.16
C HIS A 98 11.16 -12.00 -5.86
N VAL A 99 10.12 -11.21 -6.17
CA VAL A 99 8.95 -11.64 -6.93
C VAL A 99 9.14 -11.24 -8.40
N VAL A 100 8.80 -12.13 -9.33
CA VAL A 100 8.93 -11.86 -10.77
C VAL A 100 7.67 -11.18 -11.26
N LEU A 101 7.74 -9.87 -11.48
CA LEU A 101 6.63 -9.09 -12.03
C LEU A 101 6.90 -8.72 -13.49
N THR A 102 5.86 -8.76 -14.32
CA THR A 102 5.89 -8.10 -15.62
C THR A 102 6.00 -6.58 -15.44
N PRO A 103 6.47 -5.82 -16.45
CA PRO A 103 6.53 -4.36 -16.35
C PRO A 103 5.16 -3.71 -16.02
N GLY A 104 4.07 -4.27 -16.56
CA GLY A 104 2.72 -3.79 -16.27
C GLY A 104 2.28 -4.06 -14.83
N GLU A 105 2.69 -5.19 -14.26
CA GLU A 105 2.45 -5.52 -12.85
C GLU A 105 3.25 -4.65 -11.91
N GLN A 106 4.54 -4.45 -12.19
CA GLN A 106 5.39 -3.59 -11.40
C GLN A 106 4.84 -2.14 -11.38
N ASP A 107 4.38 -1.63 -12.52
CA ASP A 107 3.75 -0.31 -12.61
C ASP A 107 2.42 -0.23 -11.84
N ALA A 108 1.60 -1.28 -11.90
CA ALA A 108 0.35 -1.32 -11.15
C ALA A 108 0.60 -1.38 -9.63
N VAL A 109 1.51 -2.24 -9.17
CA VAL A 109 1.92 -2.32 -7.76
C VAL A 109 2.46 -0.97 -7.31
N ALA A 110 3.41 -0.38 -8.06
CA ALA A 110 3.98 0.91 -7.72
C ALA A 110 2.91 2.02 -7.64
N THR A 111 1.95 2.02 -8.56
CA THR A 111 0.82 2.98 -8.57
C THR A 111 -0.07 2.82 -7.34
N VAL A 112 -0.44 1.60 -6.99
CA VAL A 112 -1.35 1.33 -5.86
C VAL A 112 -0.65 1.65 -4.54
N ILE A 113 0.60 1.24 -4.36
CA ILE A 113 1.38 1.55 -3.15
C ILE A 113 1.63 3.06 -3.03
N ALA A 114 1.91 3.74 -4.16
CA ALA A 114 2.02 5.18 -4.16
C ALA A 114 0.72 5.87 -3.69
N ALA A 115 -0.43 5.37 -4.11
CA ALA A 115 -1.72 5.90 -3.67
C ALA A 115 -1.98 5.63 -2.18
N VAL A 116 -1.58 4.47 -1.66
CA VAL A 116 -1.66 4.18 -0.22
C VAL A 116 -0.79 5.17 0.58
N ILE A 117 0.47 5.37 0.20
CA ILE A 117 1.37 6.34 0.85
C ILE A 117 0.79 7.75 0.78
N TRP A 118 0.27 8.16 -0.39
CA TRP A 118 -0.35 9.46 -0.56
C TRP A 118 -1.55 9.64 0.37
N ALA A 119 -2.43 8.64 0.47
CA ALA A 119 -3.59 8.68 1.36
C ALA A 119 -3.18 8.79 2.84
N VAL A 120 -2.13 8.06 3.24
CA VAL A 120 -1.56 8.19 4.60
C VAL A 120 -1.11 9.62 4.86
N LEU A 121 -0.31 10.21 3.96
CA LEU A 121 0.21 11.57 4.12
C LEU A 121 -0.93 12.61 4.17
N ASP A 122 -1.91 12.50 3.27
CA ASP A 122 -3.05 13.41 3.22
C ASP A 122 -3.92 13.33 4.49
N CYS A 123 -4.19 12.13 4.99
CA CYS A 123 -4.92 11.97 6.25
C CYS A 123 -4.13 12.47 7.45
N SER A 124 -2.82 12.20 7.53
CA SER A 124 -1.98 12.69 8.64
C SER A 124 -1.88 14.21 8.68
N VAL A 125 -1.85 14.89 7.53
CA VAL A 125 -1.89 16.36 7.47
C VAL A 125 -3.23 16.88 8.01
N ARG A 126 -4.36 16.27 7.64
CA ARG A 126 -5.68 16.67 8.14
C ARG A 126 -5.83 16.46 9.65
N GLU A 127 -5.36 15.33 10.18
CA GLU A 127 -5.37 15.09 11.63
C GLU A 127 -4.54 16.14 12.40
N LEU A 128 -3.41 16.56 11.82
CA LEU A 128 -2.56 17.61 12.40
C LEU A 128 -3.27 18.99 12.36
N ASP A 129 -3.91 19.33 11.25
CA ASP A 129 -4.66 20.58 11.11
C ASP A 129 -5.84 20.62 12.12
N ASP A 130 -6.56 19.52 12.28
CA ASP A 130 -7.68 19.42 13.24
C ASP A 130 -7.21 19.56 14.70
N THR A 131 -6.01 19.08 15.03
CA THR A 131 -5.44 19.23 16.39
C THR A 131 -4.88 20.62 16.66
N LEU A 132 -4.44 21.36 15.65
CA LEU A 132 -3.93 22.73 15.80
C LEU A 132 -5.04 23.78 15.88
N VAL A 133 -6.25 23.47 15.41
CA VAL A 133 -7.42 24.37 15.42
C VAL A 133 -8.29 24.21 16.68
N ALA A 134 -8.10 23.12 17.44
CA ALA A 134 -8.81 22.83 18.70
C ALA A 134 -8.20 23.55 19.92
#